data_AF-A0A5C6MLW7-F1
#
_entry.id   AF-A0A5C6MLW7-F1
#
_cell.length_a   1.000
_cell.length_b   1.000
_cell.length_c   1.000
_cell.angle_alpha   90.00
_cell.angle_beta   90.00
_cell.angle_gamma   90.00
#
_symmetry.space_group_name_H-M   'P 1'
#
loop_
_entity.id
_entity.type
_entity.pdbx_description
1 polymer ?
#
loop_
_entity_poly.entity_id
_entity_poly.type
_entity_poly.pdbx_seq_one_letter_code
_entity_poly.pdbx_strand_id
1 'polypeptide(L)'
;MPNKNIIHSYYDNKDQLGSQIPSFQSRTSLFQDQISRGNASLLLMWVKVEDQGRYMCYTSTDIDNSENVIELKVEALIRNVNIKQVNDTITCSSERIYPEPELSWSTNPPSPMRDPPEIQLMEDGLYKISSTIVKNSTALSYSCTVSAGRNKRKTTLFKARRCFCCLLKDPS
;
A
#
# COMPACT_ATOMS: atom_id res chain seq x y z
N MET A 1 -31.97 -12.95 -14.82
CA MET A 1 -30.84 -12.01 -14.75
C MET A 1 -29.76 -12.48 -15.71
N PRO A 2 -29.49 -11.79 -16.83
CA PRO A 2 -28.49 -12.23 -17.78
C PRO A 2 -27.09 -12.16 -17.14
N ASN A 3 -26.29 -13.21 -17.39
CA ASN A 3 -24.92 -13.44 -16.89
C ASN A 3 -24.16 -12.16 -16.50
N LYS A 4 -23.94 -11.98 -15.20
CA LYS A 4 -23.09 -10.91 -14.66
C LYS A 4 -22.35 -11.46 -13.45
N ASN A 5 -21.05 -11.22 -13.38
CA ASN A 5 -20.12 -11.69 -12.35
C ASN A 5 -20.66 -11.51 -10.92
N ILE A 6 -21.39 -12.50 -10.38
CA ILE A 6 -21.98 -12.43 -9.04
C ILE A 6 -20.88 -12.60 -8.00
N ILE A 7 -20.71 -11.58 -7.17
CA ILE A 7 -19.71 -11.55 -6.09
C ILE A 7 -20.25 -12.18 -4.81
N HIS A 8 -21.50 -11.91 -4.49
CA HIS A 8 -22.22 -12.46 -3.34
C HIS A 8 -23.73 -12.28 -3.58
N SER A 9 -24.55 -13.20 -3.08
CA SER A 9 -26.01 -13.11 -3.18
C SER A 9 -26.64 -13.66 -1.92
N TYR A 10 -27.72 -13.04 -1.47
CA TYR A 10 -28.45 -13.40 -0.26
C TYR A 10 -29.95 -13.20 -0.48
N TYR A 11 -30.73 -14.25 -0.26
CA TYR A 11 -32.20 -14.25 -0.27
C TYR A 11 -32.71 -15.51 0.42
N ASP A 12 -33.99 -15.54 0.83
CA ASP A 12 -34.58 -16.61 1.65
C ASP A 12 -33.84 -16.85 2.97
N ASN A 13 -33.34 -15.77 3.57
CA ASN A 13 -32.56 -15.79 4.82
C ASN A 13 -31.31 -16.67 4.77
N LYS A 14 -30.67 -16.79 3.59
CA LYS A 14 -29.46 -17.59 3.40
C LYS A 14 -28.58 -17.04 2.28
N ASP A 15 -27.28 -17.34 2.36
CA ASP A 15 -26.32 -17.06 1.31
C ASP A 15 -26.56 -17.99 0.09
N GLN A 16 -26.40 -17.44 -1.11
CA GLN A 16 -26.78 -18.07 -2.38
C GLN A 16 -25.55 -18.10 -3.30
N LEU A 17 -24.57 -18.91 -2.91
CA LEU A 17 -23.23 -18.89 -3.48
C LEU A 17 -23.06 -19.74 -4.76
N GLY A 18 -24.12 -20.41 -5.23
CA GLY A 18 -24.04 -21.34 -6.36
C GLY A 18 -23.59 -20.72 -7.69
N SER A 19 -23.83 -19.42 -7.86
CA SER A 19 -23.42 -18.64 -9.04
C SER A 19 -22.27 -17.69 -8.76
N GLN A 20 -21.62 -17.81 -7.60
CA GLN A 20 -20.51 -16.95 -7.21
C GLN A 20 -19.29 -17.21 -8.11
N ILE A 21 -18.70 -16.13 -8.62
CA ILE A 21 -17.52 -16.25 -9.46
C ILE A 21 -16.33 -16.83 -8.68
N PRO A 22 -15.49 -17.67 -9.31
CA PRO A 22 -14.42 -18.39 -8.61
C PRO A 22 -13.47 -17.51 -7.79
N SER A 23 -13.13 -16.30 -8.28
CA SER A 23 -12.18 -15.40 -7.60
C SER A 23 -12.67 -14.83 -6.26
N PHE A 24 -13.96 -14.96 -5.94
CA PHE A 24 -14.57 -14.44 -4.70
C PHE A 24 -15.08 -15.54 -3.76
N GLN A 25 -15.00 -16.80 -4.18
CA GLN A 25 -15.41 -17.94 -3.36
C GLN A 25 -14.61 -18.00 -2.06
N SER A 26 -15.32 -18.24 -0.95
CA SER A 26 -14.76 -18.26 0.42
C SER A 26 -14.05 -16.98 0.87
N ARG A 27 -14.25 -15.86 0.16
CA ARG A 27 -13.69 -14.55 0.51
C ARG A 27 -14.74 -13.54 0.91
N THR A 28 -16.03 -13.83 0.71
CA THR A 28 -17.12 -12.89 0.97
C THR A 28 -18.06 -13.37 2.06
N SER A 29 -18.56 -12.45 2.87
CA SER A 29 -19.58 -12.71 3.90
C SER A 29 -20.42 -11.45 4.12
N LEU A 30 -21.71 -11.62 4.40
CA LEU A 30 -22.56 -10.54 4.90
C LEU A 30 -22.61 -10.54 6.43
N PHE A 31 -22.94 -9.39 7.00
CA PHE A 31 -23.29 -9.26 8.42
C PHE A 31 -24.78 -9.58 8.59
N GLN A 32 -25.11 -10.88 8.59
CA GLN A 32 -26.50 -11.36 8.50
C GLN A 32 -27.41 -10.80 9.61
N ASP A 33 -26.89 -10.63 10.82
CA ASP A 33 -27.59 -10.05 11.97
C ASP A 33 -27.96 -8.57 11.80
N GLN A 34 -27.33 -7.88 10.84
CA GLN A 34 -27.56 -6.47 10.54
C GLN A 34 -28.47 -6.25 9.32
N ILE A 35 -28.79 -7.29 8.55
CA ILE A 35 -29.62 -7.18 7.34
C ILE A 35 -31.03 -6.68 7.67
N SER A 36 -31.65 -7.19 8.73
CA SER A 36 -32.97 -6.75 9.19
C SER A 36 -33.02 -5.29 9.64
N ARG A 37 -31.86 -4.68 9.88
CA ARG A 37 -31.68 -3.26 10.23
C ARG A 37 -31.32 -2.41 9.00
N GLY A 38 -31.38 -2.98 7.80
CA GLY A 38 -31.06 -2.31 6.54
C GLY A 38 -29.58 -2.26 6.19
N ASN A 39 -28.72 -2.99 6.90
CA ASN A 39 -27.29 -3.02 6.62
C ASN A 39 -26.91 -4.32 5.90
N ALA A 40 -26.74 -4.23 4.58
CA ALA A 40 -26.28 -5.31 3.72
C ALA A 40 -24.79 -5.17 3.34
N SER A 41 -23.95 -4.68 4.27
CA SER A 41 -22.51 -4.54 4.03
C SER A 41 -21.84 -5.90 3.79
N LEU A 42 -20.93 -5.93 2.81
CA LEU A 42 -20.17 -7.11 2.44
C LEU A 42 -18.74 -7.03 2.98
N LEU A 43 -18.33 -8.04 3.73
CA LEU A 43 -16.93 -8.26 4.07
C LEU A 43 -16.24 -9.00 2.91
N LEU A 44 -15.15 -8.45 2.39
CA LEU A 44 -14.24 -9.10 1.44
C LEU A 44 -12.89 -9.38 2.11
N MET A 45 -12.50 -10.64 2.20
CA MET A 45 -11.26 -11.11 2.80
C MET A 45 -10.15 -11.31 1.76
N TRP A 46 -8.91 -11.22 2.24
CA TRP A 46 -7.71 -11.46 1.42
C TRP A 46 -7.67 -10.59 0.16
N VAL A 47 -7.96 -9.30 0.30
CA VAL A 47 -8.04 -8.34 -0.80
C VAL A 47 -6.75 -8.33 -1.62
N LYS A 48 -6.90 -8.30 -2.94
CA LYS A 48 -5.84 -8.26 -3.94
C LYS A 48 -6.00 -7.04 -4.84
N VAL A 49 -4.98 -6.72 -5.62
CA VAL A 49 -4.99 -5.59 -6.55
C VAL A 49 -6.12 -5.73 -7.57
N GLU A 50 -6.40 -6.95 -8.02
CA GLU A 50 -7.43 -7.22 -9.04
C GLU A 50 -8.86 -7.01 -8.53
N ASP A 51 -9.06 -6.93 -7.21
CA ASP A 51 -10.37 -6.60 -6.66
C ASP A 51 -10.68 -5.10 -6.77
N GLN A 52 -9.71 -4.24 -7.08
CA GLN A 52 -9.96 -2.82 -7.28
C GLN A 52 -10.95 -2.59 -8.44
N GLY A 53 -11.97 -1.78 -8.21
CA GLY A 53 -12.93 -1.46 -9.27
C GLY A 53 -14.29 -1.02 -8.77
N ARG A 54 -15.24 -0.96 -9.70
CA ARG A 54 -16.62 -0.57 -9.43
C ARG A 54 -17.47 -1.82 -9.21
N TYR A 55 -18.17 -1.84 -8.10
CA TYR A 55 -19.11 -2.88 -7.70
C TYR A 55 -20.53 -2.31 -7.71
N MET A 56 -21.50 -3.15 -8.06
CA MET A 56 -22.92 -2.80 -7.98
C MET A 56 -23.55 -3.61 -6.86
N CYS A 57 -24.13 -2.92 -5.88
CA CYS A 57 -25.05 -3.50 -4.92
C CYS A 57 -26.46 -3.36 -5.47
N TYR A 58 -27.19 -4.48 -5.55
CA TYR A 58 -28.60 -4.50 -5.93
C TYR A 58 -29.41 -5.06 -4.75
N THR A 59 -30.42 -4.32 -4.31
CA THR A 59 -31.34 -4.76 -3.25
C THR A 59 -32.75 -4.79 -3.83
N SER A 60 -33.50 -5.84 -3.54
CA SER A 60 -34.90 -5.97 -3.94
C SER A 60 -35.75 -6.29 -2.71
N THR A 61 -36.84 -5.55 -2.56
CA THR A 61 -37.85 -5.73 -1.51
C THR A 61 -39.23 -5.74 -2.16
N ASP A 62 -40.27 -6.11 -1.40
CA ASP A 62 -41.65 -6.07 -1.90
C ASP A 62 -42.13 -4.66 -2.28
N ILE A 63 -41.43 -3.62 -1.81
CA ILE A 63 -41.80 -2.21 -1.99
C ILE A 63 -41.00 -1.57 -3.12
N ASP A 64 -39.68 -1.82 -3.15
CA ASP A 64 -38.78 -1.15 -4.10
C ASP A 64 -37.51 -1.97 -4.37
N ASN A 65 -36.86 -1.62 -5.48
CA ASN A 65 -35.54 -2.07 -5.88
C ASN A 65 -34.56 -0.90 -5.85
N SER A 66 -33.36 -1.12 -5.32
CA SER A 66 -32.32 -0.10 -5.29
C SER A 66 -31.01 -0.62 -5.88
N GLU A 67 -30.31 0.25 -6.60
CA GLU A 67 -28.98 0.01 -7.14
C GLU A 67 -28.01 1.06 -6.59
N ASN A 68 -26.89 0.60 -6.07
CA ASN A 68 -25.84 1.47 -5.54
C ASN A 68 -24.48 1.03 -6.08
N VAL A 69 -23.74 1.98 -6.66
CA VAL A 69 -22.38 1.73 -7.14
C VAL A 69 -21.37 2.09 -6.06
N ILE A 70 -20.47 1.16 -5.76
CA ILE A 70 -19.37 1.33 -4.81
C ILE A 70 -18.06 1.26 -5.59
N GLU A 71 -17.14 2.19 -5.35
CA GLU A 71 -15.77 2.12 -5.87
C GLU A 71 -14.84 1.58 -4.79
N LEU A 72 -14.32 0.36 -4.98
CA LEU A 72 -13.32 -0.23 -4.11
C LEU A 72 -11.93 0.20 -4.56
N LYS A 73 -11.21 0.92 -3.69
CA LYS A 73 -9.79 1.28 -3.88
C LYS A 73 -8.90 0.40 -3.00
N VAL A 74 -7.84 -0.14 -3.58
CA VAL A 74 -6.91 -1.04 -2.89
C VAL A 74 -5.61 -0.30 -2.61
N GLU A 75 -5.04 -0.53 -1.42
CA GLU A 75 -3.74 0.02 -1.02
C GLU A 75 -2.92 -1.06 -0.30
N ALA A 76 -1.63 -1.15 -0.64
CA ALA A 76 -0.68 -2.00 0.06
C ALA A 76 0.23 -1.14 0.96
N LEU A 77 0.34 -1.54 2.23
CA LEU A 77 1.16 -0.82 3.21
C LEU A 77 2.65 -0.85 2.84
N ILE A 78 3.31 0.30 2.96
CA ILE A 78 4.77 0.42 2.80
C ILE A 78 5.46 -0.19 4.03
N ARG A 79 5.81 -1.48 3.95
CA ARG A 79 6.36 -2.25 5.07
C ARG A 79 7.79 -1.85 5.44
N ASN A 80 8.61 -1.52 4.45
CA ASN A 80 10.01 -1.19 4.64
C ASN A 80 10.47 -0.17 3.59
N VAL A 81 11.31 0.76 4.03
CA VAL A 81 12.08 1.63 3.14
C VAL A 81 13.53 1.39 3.53
N ASN A 82 14.30 0.86 2.59
CA ASN A 82 15.68 0.46 2.83
C ASN A 82 16.60 1.51 2.22
N ILE A 83 17.60 1.96 2.98
CA ILE A 83 18.71 2.73 2.43
C ILE A 83 19.97 1.87 2.54
N LYS A 84 20.69 1.73 1.42
CA LYS A 84 22.00 1.11 1.35
C LYS A 84 23.00 2.13 0.82
N GLN A 85 24.16 2.21 1.45
CA GLN A 85 25.28 3.00 0.96
C GLN A 85 26.37 2.05 0.47
N VAL A 86 26.85 2.26 -0.75
CA VAL A 86 28.00 1.57 -1.34
C VAL A 86 28.92 2.66 -1.88
N ASN A 87 30.14 2.77 -1.34
CA ASN A 87 31.07 3.85 -1.66
C ASN A 87 30.42 5.24 -1.49
N ASP A 88 30.34 6.01 -2.58
CA ASP A 88 29.73 7.34 -2.65
C ASP A 88 28.32 7.31 -3.25
N THR A 89 27.72 6.14 -3.44
CA THR A 89 26.34 6.01 -3.90
C THR A 89 25.43 5.56 -2.76
N ILE A 90 24.25 6.17 -2.69
CA ILE A 90 23.20 5.82 -1.73
C ILE A 90 21.97 5.41 -2.52
N THR A 91 21.52 4.18 -2.31
CA THR A 91 20.33 3.63 -2.96
C THR A 91 19.22 3.49 -1.93
N CYS A 92 18.06 4.04 -2.24
CA CYS A 92 16.82 3.78 -1.52
C CYS A 92 15.96 2.81 -2.32
N SER A 93 15.34 1.83 -1.65
CA SER A 93 14.39 0.94 -2.28
C SER A 93 13.26 0.50 -1.36
N SER A 94 12.12 0.20 -1.98
CA SER A 94 10.96 -0.40 -1.34
C SER A 94 10.20 -1.25 -2.38
N GLU A 95 9.49 -2.27 -1.90
CA GLU A 95 8.87 -3.30 -2.75
C GLU A 95 7.47 -3.64 -2.24
N ARG A 96 6.65 -4.22 -3.13
CA ARG A 96 5.28 -4.68 -2.85
C ARG A 96 4.36 -3.55 -2.41
N ILE A 97 4.40 -2.43 -3.13
CA ILE A 97 3.61 -1.21 -2.87
C ILE A 97 2.47 -1.09 -3.87
N TYR A 98 1.33 -0.56 -3.45
CA TYR A 98 0.21 -0.24 -4.35
C TYR A 98 -0.61 0.92 -3.74
N PRO A 99 -1.08 1.90 -4.53
CA PRO A 99 -0.94 2.08 -5.99
C PRO A 99 0.48 2.49 -6.44
N GLU A 100 0.63 2.99 -7.66
CA GLU A 100 1.91 3.47 -8.20
C GLU A 100 2.60 4.44 -7.20
N PRO A 101 3.84 4.15 -6.78
CA PRO A 101 4.50 4.88 -5.72
C PRO A 101 5.33 6.08 -6.22
N GLU A 102 5.56 7.02 -5.31
CA GLU A 102 6.50 8.13 -5.45
C GLU A 102 7.66 7.97 -4.47
N LEU A 103 8.84 8.46 -4.85
CA LEU A 103 10.03 8.49 -4.01
C LEU A 103 10.66 9.88 -4.06
N SER A 104 10.92 10.44 -2.89
CA SER A 104 11.60 11.73 -2.73
C SER A 104 12.77 11.65 -1.75
N TRP A 105 13.82 12.39 -2.08
CA TRP A 105 15.00 12.56 -1.22
C TRP A 105 14.97 13.91 -0.51
N SER A 106 15.53 13.95 0.69
CA SER A 106 15.84 15.18 1.41
C SER A 106 17.12 15.00 2.20
N THR A 107 17.91 16.07 2.37
CA THR A 107 19.14 16.05 3.13
C THR A 107 19.12 17.06 4.26
N ASN A 108 20.05 16.90 5.20
CA ASN A 108 20.36 17.92 6.20
C ASN A 108 21.86 18.24 6.16
N PRO A 109 22.30 19.47 5.83
CA PRO A 109 21.47 20.59 5.36
C PRO A 109 20.77 20.29 4.02
N PRO A 110 19.67 21.00 3.69
CA PRO A 110 18.94 20.79 2.44
C PRO A 110 19.83 21.06 1.22
N SER A 111 19.84 20.13 0.27
CA SER A 111 20.51 20.25 -1.02
C SER A 111 19.51 19.88 -2.12
N PRO A 112 19.51 20.56 -3.27
CA PRO A 112 18.66 20.19 -4.39
C PRO A 112 19.07 18.80 -4.90
N MET A 113 18.13 17.87 -4.88
CA MET A 113 18.30 16.50 -5.39
C MET A 113 17.22 16.25 -6.43
N ARG A 114 17.60 15.76 -7.61
CA ARG A 114 16.67 15.46 -8.71
C ARG A 114 17.16 14.21 -9.43
N ASP A 115 16.89 13.08 -8.80
CA ASP A 115 17.15 11.78 -9.39
C ASP A 115 15.81 11.06 -9.55
N PRO A 116 15.34 10.82 -10.79
CA PRO A 116 14.09 10.15 -11.03
C PRO A 116 14.16 8.72 -10.48
N PRO A 117 13.12 8.23 -9.79
CA PRO A 117 13.08 6.84 -9.36
C PRO A 117 12.83 5.91 -10.54
N GLU A 118 13.37 4.70 -10.44
CA GLU A 118 12.99 3.56 -11.26
C GLU A 118 11.80 2.86 -10.61
N ILE A 119 10.72 2.70 -11.38
CA ILE A 119 9.50 2.01 -10.96
C ILE A 119 9.34 0.76 -11.81
N GLN A 120 9.03 -0.36 -11.17
CA GLN A 120 8.82 -1.65 -11.82
C GLN A 120 7.55 -2.30 -11.29
N LEU A 121 6.71 -2.83 -12.17
CA LEU A 121 5.54 -3.62 -11.81
C LEU A 121 5.94 -5.10 -11.69
N MET A 122 5.61 -5.71 -10.56
CA MET A 122 5.88 -7.12 -10.27
C MET A 122 4.72 -8.01 -10.79
N GLU A 123 4.95 -9.32 -10.84
CA GLU A 123 3.96 -10.30 -11.32
C GLU A 123 2.66 -10.32 -10.50
N ASP A 124 2.71 -9.94 -9.22
CA ASP A 124 1.55 -9.88 -8.32
C ASP A 124 0.78 -8.55 -8.37
N GLY A 125 1.08 -7.70 -9.37
CA GLY A 125 0.41 -6.41 -9.57
C GLY A 125 0.87 -5.31 -8.61
N LEU A 126 1.89 -5.57 -7.78
CA LEU A 126 2.47 -4.59 -6.86
C LEU A 126 3.72 -3.94 -7.47
N TYR A 127 4.04 -2.74 -7.01
CA TYR A 127 5.19 -1.98 -7.47
C TYR A 127 6.43 -2.17 -6.60
N LYS A 128 7.58 -2.12 -7.25
CA LYS A 128 8.89 -1.89 -6.67
C LYS A 128 9.40 -0.53 -7.13
N ILE A 129 9.99 0.21 -6.20
CA ILE A 129 10.58 1.53 -6.47
C ILE A 129 11.99 1.60 -5.92
N SER A 130 12.90 2.17 -6.70
CA SER A 130 14.25 2.47 -6.24
C SER A 130 14.77 3.77 -6.83
N SER A 131 15.64 4.45 -6.08
CA SER A 131 16.36 5.63 -6.56
C SER A 131 17.76 5.61 -5.99
N THR A 132 18.73 5.99 -6.80
CA THR A 132 20.13 6.05 -6.41
C THR A 132 20.64 7.47 -6.59
N ILE A 133 21.30 7.97 -5.56
CA ILE A 133 21.85 9.32 -5.50
C ILE A 133 23.35 9.25 -5.21
N VAL A 134 24.10 10.24 -5.68
CA VAL A 134 25.51 10.42 -5.29
C VAL A 134 25.56 11.19 -3.98
N LYS A 135 26.44 10.75 -3.08
CA LYS A 135 26.65 11.34 -1.78
C LYS A 135 27.19 12.78 -1.92
N ASN A 136 26.54 13.70 -1.23
CA ASN A 136 27.03 15.05 -1.02
C ASN A 136 27.95 15.09 0.23
N SER A 137 29.18 15.57 0.07
CA SER A 137 30.16 15.63 1.15
C SER A 137 29.70 16.49 2.35
N THR A 138 28.86 17.49 2.10
CA THR A 138 28.34 18.44 3.10
C THR A 138 27.12 17.93 3.84
N ALA A 139 26.35 16.99 3.27
CA ALA A 139 25.16 16.46 3.90
C ALA A 139 25.51 15.52 5.08
N LEU A 140 24.90 15.79 6.23
CA LEU A 140 25.00 15.01 7.47
C LEU A 140 23.99 13.85 7.52
N SER A 141 22.88 13.95 6.80
CA SER A 141 21.91 12.87 6.70
C SER A 141 21.16 12.89 5.37
N TYR A 142 20.73 11.71 4.95
CA TYR A 142 19.92 11.46 3.76
C TYR A 142 18.63 10.80 4.18
N SER A 143 17.51 11.42 3.83
CA SER A 143 16.19 10.94 4.12
C SER A 143 15.51 10.53 2.82
N CYS A 144 15.15 9.25 2.70
CA CYS A 144 14.32 8.76 1.61
C CYS A 144 12.88 8.63 2.11
N THR A 145 11.94 9.17 1.35
CA THR A 145 10.52 9.10 1.63
C THR A 145 9.80 8.45 0.46
N VAL A 146 9.13 7.33 0.72
CA VAL A 146 8.29 6.63 -0.25
C VAL A 146 6.83 6.87 0.12
N SER A 147 5.99 7.18 -0.86
CA SER A 147 4.55 7.37 -0.69
C SER A 147 3.75 6.67 -1.78
N ALA A 148 2.56 6.18 -1.45
CA ALA A 148 1.62 5.57 -2.39
C ALA A 148 0.21 5.66 -1.80
N GLY A 149 -0.73 6.28 -2.52
CA GLY A 149 -2.08 6.52 -1.99
C GLY A 149 -2.04 7.30 -0.67
N ARG A 150 -2.59 6.72 0.40
CA ARG A 150 -2.56 7.32 1.75
C ARG A 150 -1.33 6.90 2.57
N ASN A 151 -0.51 5.98 2.05
CA ASN A 151 0.64 5.46 2.77
C ASN A 151 1.88 6.31 2.50
N LYS A 152 2.65 6.56 3.56
CA LYS A 152 3.93 7.26 3.48
C LYS A 152 4.89 6.70 4.51
N ARG A 153 6.13 6.47 4.12
CA ARG A 153 7.18 6.02 5.03
C ARG A 153 8.51 6.70 4.71
N LYS A 154 9.19 7.13 5.77
CA LYS A 154 10.48 7.81 5.70
C LYS A 154 11.53 6.98 6.42
N THR A 155 12.72 6.87 5.84
CA THR A 155 13.89 6.33 6.51
C THR A 155 15.07 7.27 6.32
N THR A 156 15.97 7.32 7.30
CA THR A 156 17.08 8.28 7.31
C THR A 156 18.40 7.58 7.54
N LEU A 157 19.36 7.81 6.66
CA LEU A 157 20.75 7.45 6.82
C LEU A 157 21.53 8.64 7.36
N PHE A 158 22.21 8.46 8.50
CA PHE A 158 23.09 9.48 9.07
C PHE A 158 24.54 9.21 8.68
N LYS A 159 25.28 10.28 8.36
CA LYS A 159 26.73 10.21 8.15
C LYS A 159 27.38 9.72 9.44
N ALA A 160 28.17 8.66 9.35
CA ALA A 160 28.90 8.13 10.50
C ALA A 160 29.75 9.23 11.14
N ARG A 161 29.52 9.50 12.43
CA ARG A 161 30.37 10.38 13.22
C ARG A 161 31.55 9.54 13.71
N ARG A 162 32.78 10.02 13.51
CA ARG A 162 33.93 9.46 14.23
C ARG A 162 33.78 9.87 15.70
N CYS A 163 33.49 8.91 16.57
CA CYS A 163 33.66 9.11 18.01
C CYS A 163 35.15 8.97 18.30
N PHE A 164 35.78 10.07 18.68
CA PHE A 164 37.14 10.03 19.23
C PHE A 164 37.02 9.81 20.74
N CYS A 165 37.46 8.64 21.20
CA CYS A 165 37.63 8.38 22.62
C CYS A 165 39.08 8.77 22.97
N CYS A 166 39.25 9.82 23.78
CA CYS A 166 40.55 10.21 24.29
C CYS A 166 40.69 9.67 25.71
N LEU A 167 41.62 8.73 25.92
CA LEU A 167 42.09 8.37 27.25
C LEU A 167 43.10 9.43 27.68
N LEU A 168 42.70 10.28 28.64
CA LEU A 168 43.60 11.22 29.29
C LEU A 168 44.31 10.49 30.43
N LYS A 169 45.64 10.52 30.43
CA LYS A 169 46.46 10.02 31.53
C LYS A 169 46.49 11.08 32.63
N ASP A 170 46.11 10.69 33.84
CA ASP A 170 46.13 11.56 35.02
C ASP A 170 47.56 11.99 35.34
N PRO A 171 47.87 13.30 35.45
CA PRO A 171 49.19 13.77 35.83
C PRO A 171 49.37 13.61 37.35
N SER A 172 49.68 12.39 37.77
CA SER A 172 50.20 12.08 39.11
C SER A 172 51.61 11.52 39.02
#